data_AF-A0A7Z9PZL6-F1
#
_entry.id   AF-A0A7Z9PZL6-F1
#
_cell.length_a   1.000
_cell.length_b   1.000
_cell.length_c   1.000
_cell.angle_alpha   90.00
_cell.angle_beta   90.00
_cell.angle_gamma   90.00
#
_symmetry.space_group_name_H-M   'P 1'
#
loop_
_entity.id
_entity.type
_entity.pdbx_description
1 polymer ?
#
loop_
_entity_poly.entity_id
_entity_poly.type
_entity_poly.pdbx_seq_one_letter_code
_entity_poly.pdbx_strand_id
1 'polypeptide(L)'
;MKLSFFLLVLLLSGALGAEPLPIRFPDGVKASPEDILVSVSRAQGRIDRFAQEHGWEKLSRPLSYDSVEIYSSADKLADRIREMYDLGPDVKLPGPPVAGLGKRVLLSVTSQSFQKLRPTQTEPMVLEKLLAHEIGHRLHVAILDGNEEAMGPRWFYEGFAVVAAGQMDRGLAQPEEARRYMDSNDYESYGKLLRLCLTKWDLPTLVRRAGEPGFEEWVLEGLKSLPE
;
A
#
# COMPACT_ATOMS: atom_id res chain seq x y z
N MET A 1 -29.76 -15.82 14.60
CA MET A 1 -28.38 -15.97 15.10
C MET A 1 -27.51 -14.87 14.49
N LYS A 2 -27.34 -13.73 15.17
CA LYS A 2 -26.53 -12.58 14.73
C LYS A 2 -25.63 -12.13 15.89
N LEU A 3 -24.76 -13.04 16.33
CA LEU A 3 -23.73 -12.79 17.34
C LEU A 3 -22.38 -13.18 16.71
N SER A 4 -21.76 -12.29 15.91
CA SER A 4 -20.36 -12.49 15.43
C SER A 4 -19.75 -11.32 14.62
N PHE A 5 -20.07 -10.06 14.93
CA PHE A 5 -19.35 -8.94 14.29
C PHE A 5 -18.87 -7.87 15.29
N PHE A 6 -19.61 -7.67 16.38
CA PHE A 6 -19.22 -6.73 17.44
C PHE A 6 -17.96 -7.16 18.21
N LEU A 7 -17.64 -8.46 18.25
CA LEU A 7 -16.50 -8.97 19.03
C LEU A 7 -15.15 -8.79 18.31
N LEU A 8 -15.14 -8.62 16.98
CA LEU A 8 -13.90 -8.48 16.21
C LEU A 8 -13.37 -7.04 16.23
N VAL A 9 -14.25 -6.04 16.35
CA VAL A 9 -13.86 -4.62 16.52
C VAL A 9 -13.15 -4.40 17.85
N LEU A 10 -13.49 -5.19 18.88
CA LEU A 10 -12.86 -5.16 20.21
C LEU A 10 -11.48 -5.85 20.29
N LEU A 11 -11.07 -6.63 19.28
CA LEU A 11 -9.78 -7.34 19.32
C LEU A 11 -8.59 -6.52 18.82
N LEU A 12 -8.82 -5.32 18.27
CA LEU A 12 -7.79 -4.27 18.20
C LEU A 12 -7.59 -3.58 19.57
N SER A 13 -8.48 -3.84 20.53
CA SER A 13 -8.44 -3.36 21.93
C SER A 13 -7.98 -4.44 22.92
N GLY A 14 -7.38 -5.53 22.41
CA GLY A 14 -6.95 -6.71 23.18
C GLY A 14 -5.76 -6.51 24.12
N ALA A 15 -5.50 -5.30 24.60
CA ALA A 15 -4.69 -5.02 25.76
C ALA A 15 -5.43 -3.97 26.59
N LEU A 16 -5.79 -4.33 27.83
CA LEU A 16 -6.31 -3.42 28.84
C LEU A 16 -5.43 -2.15 28.88
N GLY A 17 -5.89 -1.04 28.28
CA GLY A 17 -5.23 0.27 28.33
C GLY A 17 -4.89 0.95 26.99
N ALA A 18 -5.18 0.36 25.81
CA ALA A 18 -4.95 1.05 24.54
C ALA A 18 -6.12 1.99 24.21
N GLU A 19 -5.85 3.30 24.11
CA GLU A 19 -6.77 4.29 23.54
C GLU A 19 -7.19 3.86 22.12
N PRO A 20 -8.46 4.05 21.73
CA PRO A 20 -8.91 3.70 20.38
C PRO A 20 -8.14 4.53 19.34
N LEU A 21 -7.79 3.89 18.21
CA LEU A 21 -7.09 4.54 17.10
C LEU A 21 -7.85 5.82 16.67
N PRO A 22 -7.26 7.01 16.82
CA PRO A 22 -7.89 8.26 16.43
C PRO A 22 -8.16 8.33 14.92
N ILE A 23 -9.43 8.56 14.55
CA ILE A 23 -9.87 8.85 13.19
C ILE A 23 -10.25 10.33 13.11
N ARG A 24 -9.70 11.05 12.13
CA ARG A 24 -9.89 12.50 11.96
C ARG A 24 -10.38 12.84 10.55
N PHE A 25 -11.19 13.89 10.48
CA PHE A 25 -11.73 14.46 9.24
C PHE A 25 -11.40 15.95 9.16
N PRO A 26 -10.14 16.33 8.89
CA PRO A 26 -9.66 17.70 9.12
C PRO A 26 -10.39 18.79 8.30
N ASP A 27 -10.93 18.43 7.14
CA ASP A 27 -11.66 19.32 6.24
C ASP A 27 -13.18 19.08 6.25
N GLY A 28 -13.70 18.40 7.29
CA GLY A 28 -15.14 18.25 7.51
C GLY A 28 -15.81 17.17 6.65
N VAL A 29 -15.06 16.14 6.21
CA VAL A 29 -15.63 14.94 5.57
C VAL A 29 -16.77 14.38 6.42
N LYS A 30 -17.94 14.19 5.81
CA LYS A 30 -19.10 13.54 6.42
C LYS A 30 -18.98 12.02 6.29
N ALA A 31 -18.23 11.39 7.19
CA ALA A 31 -18.10 9.93 7.28
C ALA A 31 -18.17 9.49 8.75
N SER A 32 -18.54 8.22 8.97
CA SER A 32 -18.52 7.61 10.31
C SER A 32 -17.09 7.18 10.66
N PRO A 33 -16.54 7.58 11.82
CA PRO A 33 -15.28 7.03 12.32
C PRO A 33 -15.28 5.50 12.37
N GLU A 34 -16.41 4.87 12.72
CA GLU A 34 -16.57 3.43 12.79
C GLU A 34 -16.41 2.76 11.42
N ASP A 35 -17.00 3.33 10.36
CA ASP A 35 -16.86 2.83 8.99
C ASP A 35 -15.39 2.93 8.50
N ILE A 36 -14.70 4.01 8.87
CA ILE A 36 -13.27 4.16 8.57
C ILE A 36 -12.45 3.13 9.35
N LEU A 37 -12.75 2.92 10.63
CA LEU A 37 -12.07 1.94 11.46
C LEU A 37 -12.25 0.51 10.91
N VAL A 38 -13.43 0.18 10.39
CA VAL A 38 -13.65 -1.10 9.69
C VAL A 38 -12.75 -1.21 8.46
N SER A 39 -12.62 -0.14 7.67
CA SER A 39 -11.75 -0.13 6.48
C SER A 39 -10.27 -0.28 6.85
N VAL A 40 -9.82 0.41 7.91
CA VAL A 40 -8.46 0.31 8.45
C VAL A 40 -8.17 -1.09 8.99
N SER A 41 -9.10 -1.66 9.77
CA SER A 41 -8.98 -3.01 10.31
C SER A 41 -8.85 -4.06 9.19
N ARG A 42 -9.63 -3.94 8.11
CA ARG A 42 -9.53 -4.82 6.95
C ARG A 42 -8.23 -4.62 6.18
N ALA A 43 -7.77 -3.37 6.03
CA ALA A 43 -6.51 -3.05 5.40
C ALA A 43 -5.33 -3.69 6.15
N GLN A 44 -5.29 -3.52 7.48
CA GLN A 44 -4.29 -4.17 8.33
C GLN A 44 -4.39 -5.70 8.25
N GLY A 45 -5.61 -6.26 8.35
CA GLY A 45 -5.81 -7.71 8.27
C GLY A 45 -5.37 -8.31 6.94
N ARG A 46 -5.40 -7.53 5.85
CA ARG A 46 -4.83 -7.94 4.56
C ARG A 46 -3.31 -8.00 4.60
N ILE A 47 -2.66 -6.97 5.13
CA ILE A 47 -1.20 -6.92 5.24
C ILE A 47 -0.68 -7.96 6.24
N ASP A 48 -1.40 -8.21 7.33
CA ASP A 48 -1.06 -9.28 8.28
C ASP A 48 -1.06 -10.66 7.62
N ARG A 49 -2.07 -10.96 6.78
CA ARG A 49 -2.12 -12.22 6.02
C ARG A 49 -0.98 -12.31 5.01
N PHE A 50 -0.76 -11.25 4.24
CA PHE A 50 0.33 -11.19 3.27
C PHE A 50 1.70 -11.38 3.94
N ALA A 51 1.93 -10.72 5.08
CA ALA A 51 3.13 -10.88 5.88
C ALA A 51 3.28 -12.33 6.36
N GLN A 52 2.20 -12.94 6.87
CA GLN A 52 2.20 -14.34 7.32
C GLN A 52 2.54 -15.32 6.19
N GLU A 53 2.00 -15.12 4.98
CA GLU A 53 2.27 -15.95 3.79
C GLU A 53 3.76 -15.96 3.39
N HIS A 54 4.50 -14.92 3.77
CA HIS A 54 5.92 -14.73 3.45
C HIS A 54 6.87 -14.81 4.65
N GLY A 55 6.37 -15.18 5.85
CA GLY A 55 7.18 -15.32 7.07
C GLY A 55 7.61 -14.00 7.71
N TRP A 56 6.82 -12.94 7.53
CA TRP A 56 7.04 -11.59 8.03
C TRP A 56 6.01 -11.14 9.08
N GLU A 57 5.26 -12.06 9.67
CA GLU A 57 4.16 -11.75 10.60
C GLU A 57 4.58 -10.92 11.82
N LYS A 58 5.85 -11.04 12.23
CA LYS A 58 6.42 -10.25 13.33
C LYS A 58 6.73 -8.80 12.93
N LEU A 59 6.85 -8.52 11.64
CA LEU A 59 7.15 -7.20 11.09
C LEU A 59 5.88 -6.38 10.79
N SER A 60 4.74 -7.05 10.58
CA SER A 60 3.46 -6.36 10.40
C SER A 60 2.84 -5.84 11.70
N ARG A 61 3.44 -6.19 12.86
CA ARG A 61 2.98 -5.82 14.21
C ARG A 61 4.12 -5.15 15.00
N PRO A 62 3.90 -4.04 15.72
CA PRO A 62 2.66 -3.27 15.91
C PRO A 62 2.32 -2.32 14.75
N LEU A 63 1.15 -1.66 14.80
CA LEU A 63 0.76 -0.64 13.84
C LEU A 63 1.86 0.41 13.68
N SER A 64 2.17 0.73 12.43
CA SER A 64 3.19 1.71 12.07
C SER A 64 2.69 3.17 12.09
N TYR A 65 1.46 3.38 12.56
CA TYR A 65 0.75 4.65 12.62
C TYR A 65 -0.07 4.77 13.92
N ASP A 66 -0.23 6.00 14.40
CA ASP A 66 -0.95 6.36 15.62
C ASP A 66 -2.29 7.02 15.34
N SER A 67 -2.59 7.39 14.09
CA SER A 67 -3.85 8.02 13.71
C SER A 67 -4.14 7.87 12.22
N VAL A 68 -5.40 8.10 11.85
CA VAL A 68 -5.88 8.11 10.47
C VAL A 68 -6.54 9.44 10.17
N GLU A 69 -6.19 10.06 9.05
CA GLU A 69 -6.77 11.32 8.57
C GLU A 69 -7.37 11.10 7.17
N ILE A 70 -8.67 11.42 7.02
CA ILE A 70 -9.40 11.28 5.75
C ILE A 70 -9.77 12.65 5.19
N TYR A 71 -9.42 12.88 3.93
CA TYR A 71 -9.59 14.15 3.22
C TYR A 71 -10.64 14.11 2.11
N SER A 72 -11.33 15.23 1.92
CA SER A 72 -12.37 15.38 0.90
C SER A 72 -11.83 15.46 -0.53
N SER A 73 -10.55 15.83 -0.71
CA SER A 73 -9.91 16.04 -2.01
C SER A 73 -8.39 15.82 -1.96
N ALA A 74 -7.78 15.56 -3.12
CA ALA A 74 -6.33 15.44 -3.26
C ALA A 74 -5.59 16.76 -2.94
N ASP A 75 -6.20 17.92 -3.21
CA ASP A 75 -5.58 19.21 -2.91
C ASP A 75 -5.43 19.39 -1.39
N LYS A 76 -6.46 19.04 -0.61
CA LYS A 76 -6.39 19.10 0.87
C LYS A 76 -5.40 18.09 1.44
N LEU A 77 -5.31 16.90 0.85
CA LEU A 77 -4.28 15.94 1.21
C LEU A 77 -2.87 16.47 0.84
N ALA A 78 -2.71 17.11 -0.31
CA ALA A 78 -1.44 17.73 -0.72
C ALA A 78 -1.01 18.85 0.25
N ASP A 79 -1.94 19.71 0.67
CA ASP A 79 -1.68 20.74 1.69
C ASP A 79 -1.21 20.11 3.00
N ARG A 80 -1.87 19.03 3.44
CA ARG A 80 -1.46 18.29 4.63
C ARG A 80 -0.07 17.69 4.50
N ILE A 81 0.26 17.09 3.36
CA ILE A 81 1.59 16.51 3.12
C ILE A 81 2.65 17.61 3.17
N ARG A 82 2.40 18.77 2.58
CA ARG A 82 3.34 19.90 2.64
C ARG A 82 3.57 20.37 4.08
N GLU A 83 2.50 20.57 4.83
CA GLU A 83 2.58 20.91 6.26
C GLU A 83 3.34 19.84 7.05
N MET A 84 3.03 18.57 6.81
CA MET A 84 3.65 17.44 7.49
C MET A 84 5.16 17.41 7.28
N TYR A 85 5.66 17.78 6.11
CA TYR A 85 7.09 17.72 5.78
C TYR A 85 7.78 19.10 5.74
N ASP A 86 7.13 20.16 6.24
CA ASP A 86 7.64 21.54 6.21
C ASP A 86 8.07 21.97 4.79
N LEU A 87 7.27 21.58 3.78
CA LEU A 87 7.50 21.93 2.40
C LEU A 87 6.86 23.28 2.08
N GLY A 88 7.59 24.14 1.36
CA GLY A 88 7.05 25.39 0.85
C GLY A 88 5.84 25.16 -0.09
N PRO A 89 4.93 26.15 -0.20
CA PRO A 89 3.70 26.03 -1.00
C PRO A 89 3.97 25.76 -2.49
N ASP A 90 5.13 26.21 -2.99
CA ASP A 90 5.53 26.07 -4.40
C ASP A 90 6.18 24.71 -4.72
N VAL A 91 6.45 23.87 -3.70
CA VAL A 91 6.98 22.52 -3.92
C VAL A 91 5.93 21.68 -4.63
N LYS A 92 6.29 21.21 -5.83
CA LYS A 92 5.45 20.32 -6.64
C LYS A 92 5.57 18.89 -6.12
N LEU A 93 4.45 18.35 -5.64
CA LEU A 93 4.34 16.94 -5.33
C LEU A 93 4.24 16.10 -6.62
N PRO A 94 4.69 14.83 -6.59
CA PRO A 94 4.56 13.92 -7.72
C PRO A 94 3.09 13.54 -7.96
N GLY A 95 2.39 14.37 -8.73
CA GLY A 95 0.98 14.19 -9.05
C GLY A 95 0.04 14.47 -7.86
N PRO A 96 -1.29 14.39 -8.09
CA PRO A 96 -2.26 14.55 -7.02
C PRO A 96 -2.22 13.35 -6.07
N PRO A 97 -1.91 13.52 -4.78
CA PRO A 97 -1.84 12.43 -3.82
C PRO A 97 -3.23 11.88 -3.53
N VAL A 98 -3.32 10.57 -3.29
CA VAL A 98 -4.57 9.88 -2.94
C VAL A 98 -4.51 9.15 -1.60
N ALA A 99 -3.31 8.78 -1.16
CA ALA A 99 -3.04 8.21 0.15
C ALA A 99 -1.57 8.44 0.51
N GLY A 100 -1.20 8.13 1.74
CA GLY A 100 0.18 8.14 2.22
C GLY A 100 0.28 7.66 3.66
N LEU A 101 1.45 7.19 4.08
CA LEU A 101 1.74 6.92 5.49
C LEU A 101 3.03 7.64 5.89
N GLY A 102 2.87 8.79 6.56
CA GLY A 102 3.95 9.70 6.92
C GLY A 102 3.86 10.14 8.37
N LYS A 103 5.00 10.29 9.06
CA LYS A 103 5.06 10.72 10.47
C LYS A 103 4.06 9.99 11.41
N ARG A 104 3.89 8.68 11.20
CA ARG A 104 2.94 7.83 11.95
C ARG A 104 1.46 8.24 11.79
N VAL A 105 1.10 8.87 10.67
CA VAL A 105 -0.28 9.18 10.30
C VAL A 105 -0.58 8.48 8.98
N LEU A 106 -1.65 7.69 8.96
CA LEU A 106 -2.18 7.09 7.75
C LEU A 106 -3.20 8.04 7.12
N LEU A 107 -2.90 8.50 5.91
CA LEU A 107 -3.62 9.53 5.19
C LEU A 107 -4.34 8.90 3.99
N SER A 108 -5.56 9.34 3.70
CA SER A 108 -6.24 8.97 2.46
C SER A 108 -7.28 9.99 2.06
N VAL A 109 -7.58 10.08 0.77
CA VAL A 109 -8.79 10.76 0.30
C VAL A 109 -10.00 9.83 0.45
N THR A 110 -11.22 10.39 0.44
CA THR A 110 -12.44 9.57 0.37
C THR A 110 -12.47 8.71 -0.91
N SER A 111 -13.17 7.56 -0.86
CA SER A 111 -13.42 6.73 -2.07
C SER A 111 -14.04 7.54 -3.22
N GLN A 112 -14.91 8.51 -2.90
CA GLN A 112 -15.52 9.38 -3.90
C GLN A 112 -14.48 10.29 -4.57
N SER A 113 -13.58 10.90 -3.79
CA SER A 113 -12.49 11.72 -4.32
C SER A 113 -11.55 10.89 -5.19
N PHE A 114 -11.17 9.70 -4.72
CA PHE A 114 -10.35 8.78 -5.49
C PHE A 114 -10.98 8.44 -6.85
N GLN A 115 -12.27 8.06 -6.86
CA GLN A 115 -12.98 7.69 -8.09
C GLN A 115 -13.07 8.85 -9.09
N LYS A 116 -13.12 10.11 -8.62
CA LYS A 116 -13.05 11.28 -9.51
C LYS A 116 -11.68 11.45 -10.16
N LEU A 117 -10.61 11.18 -9.41
CA LEU A 117 -9.21 11.31 -9.88
C LEU A 117 -8.76 10.14 -10.75
N ARG A 118 -9.33 8.95 -10.53
CA ARG A 118 -8.98 7.70 -11.19
C ARG A 118 -10.25 6.97 -11.67
N PRO A 119 -11.02 7.55 -12.61
CA PRO A 119 -12.33 7.04 -12.98
C PRO A 119 -12.30 5.63 -13.61
N THR A 120 -11.16 5.22 -14.18
CA THR A 120 -10.96 3.90 -14.77
C THR A 120 -10.58 2.81 -13.75
N GLN A 121 -10.23 3.20 -12.52
CA GLN A 121 -9.87 2.28 -11.45
C GLN A 121 -11.10 1.93 -10.60
N THR A 122 -12.00 1.17 -11.20
CA THR A 122 -13.25 0.74 -10.56
C THR A 122 -13.06 -0.61 -9.87
N GLU A 123 -12.63 -0.58 -8.61
CA GLU A 123 -12.47 -1.78 -7.78
C GLU A 123 -13.38 -1.73 -6.55
N PRO A 124 -13.89 -2.86 -6.04
CA PRO A 124 -14.57 -2.85 -4.76
C PRO A 124 -13.57 -2.54 -3.62
N MET A 125 -14.08 -1.97 -2.54
CA MET A 125 -13.30 -1.70 -1.31
C MET A 125 -12.08 -0.78 -1.55
N VAL A 126 -12.21 0.21 -2.44
CA VAL A 126 -11.15 1.16 -2.80
C VAL A 126 -10.39 1.70 -1.59
N LEU A 127 -11.10 2.23 -0.59
CA LEU A 127 -10.46 2.82 0.59
C LEU A 127 -9.62 1.78 1.36
N GLU A 128 -10.17 0.59 1.63
CA GLU A 128 -9.42 -0.50 2.28
C GLU A 128 -8.13 -0.81 1.52
N LYS A 129 -8.22 -0.96 0.20
CA LYS A 129 -7.06 -1.30 -0.63
C LYS A 129 -6.05 -0.17 -0.71
N LEU A 130 -6.47 1.09 -0.76
CA LEU A 130 -5.57 2.25 -0.70
C LEU A 130 -4.83 2.31 0.63
N LEU A 131 -5.54 2.12 1.75
CA LEU A 131 -4.91 2.08 3.07
C LEU A 131 -3.93 0.89 3.17
N ALA A 132 -4.31 -0.27 2.64
CA ALA A 132 -3.45 -1.46 2.63
C ALA A 132 -2.18 -1.22 1.80
N HIS A 133 -2.26 -0.49 0.68
CA HIS A 133 -1.12 -0.13 -0.16
C HIS A 133 -0.06 0.62 0.66
N GLU A 134 -0.47 1.66 1.39
CA GLU A 134 0.45 2.47 2.20
C GLU A 134 1.03 1.69 3.40
N ILE A 135 0.21 0.83 4.02
CA ILE A 135 0.69 -0.08 5.07
C ILE A 135 1.68 -1.11 4.47
N GLY A 136 1.45 -1.56 3.23
CA GLY A 136 2.32 -2.45 2.48
C GLY A 136 3.70 -1.85 2.24
N HIS A 137 3.80 -0.58 1.83
CA HIS A 137 5.08 0.14 1.75
C HIS A 137 5.82 0.10 3.09
N ARG A 138 5.12 0.34 4.19
CA ARG A 138 5.74 0.32 5.51
C ARG A 138 6.20 -1.06 5.95
N LEU A 139 5.47 -2.11 5.59
CA LEU A 139 5.93 -3.50 5.77
C LEU A 139 7.20 -3.74 4.94
N HIS A 140 7.26 -3.29 3.69
CA HIS A 140 8.44 -3.43 2.84
C HIS A 140 9.68 -2.79 3.48
N VAL A 141 9.54 -1.58 4.00
CA VAL A 141 10.61 -0.88 4.76
C VAL A 141 11.02 -1.67 6.00
N ALA A 142 10.07 -2.24 6.74
CA ALA A 142 10.36 -3.04 7.93
C ALA A 142 11.11 -4.34 7.62
N ILE A 143 10.83 -4.98 6.47
CA ILE A 143 11.57 -6.17 5.98
C ILE A 143 13.04 -5.83 5.70
N LEU A 144 13.32 -4.58 5.38
CA LEU A 144 14.65 -4.07 5.05
C LEU A 144 15.31 -3.33 6.24
N ASP A 145 14.89 -3.65 7.47
CA ASP A 145 15.41 -3.04 8.71
C ASP A 145 15.38 -1.50 8.71
N GLY A 146 14.40 -0.90 8.02
CA GLY A 146 14.24 0.55 7.90
C GLY A 146 14.97 1.20 6.73
N ASN A 147 15.64 0.43 5.86
CA ASN A 147 16.38 0.98 4.73
C ASN A 147 15.47 1.19 3.49
N GLU A 148 14.92 2.39 3.34
CA GLU A 148 14.08 2.77 2.19
C GLU A 148 14.84 2.72 0.86
N GLU A 149 16.15 3.00 0.84
CA GLU A 149 16.97 2.97 -0.38
C GLU A 149 17.16 1.55 -0.92
N ALA A 150 16.99 0.53 -0.07
CA ALA A 150 17.09 -0.88 -0.44
C ALA A 150 15.80 -1.48 -1.02
N MET A 151 14.70 -0.71 -1.10
CA MET A 151 13.41 -1.17 -1.64
C MET A 151 13.46 -1.52 -3.14
N GLY A 152 14.54 -1.12 -3.81
CA GLY A 152 14.77 -1.39 -5.23
C GLY A 152 14.09 -0.38 -6.16
N PRO A 153 13.98 -0.71 -7.46
CA PRO A 153 13.42 0.20 -8.45
C PRO A 153 11.92 0.41 -8.23
N ARG A 154 11.42 1.53 -8.74
CA ARG A 154 10.03 1.97 -8.55
C ARG A 154 8.98 0.93 -8.92
N TRP A 155 9.15 0.26 -10.05
CA TRP A 155 8.20 -0.77 -10.46
C TRP A 155 8.07 -1.89 -9.43
N PHE A 156 9.17 -2.20 -8.73
CA PHE A 156 9.21 -3.30 -7.77
C PHE A 156 8.56 -2.91 -6.46
N TYR A 157 8.94 -1.78 -5.85
CA TYR A 157 8.37 -1.41 -4.56
C TYR A 157 6.90 -0.98 -4.66
N GLU A 158 6.49 -0.34 -5.77
CA GLU A 158 5.07 -0.05 -6.02
C GLU A 158 4.30 -1.34 -6.38
N GLY A 159 4.91 -2.23 -7.16
CA GLY A 159 4.35 -3.55 -7.45
C GLY A 159 4.12 -4.36 -6.17
N PHE A 160 5.07 -4.32 -5.23
CA PHE A 160 4.97 -4.95 -3.91
C PHE A 160 3.72 -4.47 -3.18
N ALA A 161 3.54 -3.16 -3.06
CA ALA A 161 2.39 -2.58 -2.38
C ALA A 161 1.07 -2.90 -3.10
N VAL A 162 1.03 -2.91 -4.44
CA VAL A 162 -0.13 -3.32 -5.24
C VAL A 162 -0.52 -4.78 -4.96
N VAL A 163 0.45 -5.70 -4.97
CA VAL A 163 0.21 -7.13 -4.72
C VAL A 163 -0.20 -7.35 -3.27
N ALA A 164 0.51 -6.76 -2.30
CA ALA A 164 0.19 -6.87 -0.87
C ALA A 164 -1.22 -6.33 -0.55
N ALA A 165 -1.62 -5.23 -1.19
CA ALA A 165 -2.94 -4.63 -1.04
C ALA A 165 -4.04 -5.37 -1.81
N GLY A 166 -3.71 -6.36 -2.64
CA GLY A 166 -4.67 -7.01 -3.53
C GLY A 166 -5.35 -6.03 -4.50
N GLN A 167 -4.63 -4.99 -4.90
CA GLN A 167 -5.06 -4.02 -5.90
C GLN A 167 -4.85 -4.57 -7.31
N MET A 168 -5.73 -4.21 -8.24
CA MET A 168 -5.56 -4.46 -9.66
C MET A 168 -5.20 -5.92 -9.96
N ASP A 169 -5.95 -6.85 -9.36
CA ASP A 169 -5.73 -8.28 -9.51
C ASP A 169 -6.24 -8.76 -10.87
N ARG A 170 -5.48 -8.40 -11.91
CA ARG A 170 -5.86 -8.47 -13.34
C ARG A 170 -4.90 -9.36 -14.14
N GLY A 171 -4.46 -10.46 -13.54
CA GLY A 171 -3.60 -11.46 -14.17
C GLY A 171 -2.11 -11.12 -14.14
N LEU A 172 -1.37 -11.77 -15.05
CA LEU A 172 0.09 -11.70 -15.16
C LEU A 172 0.50 -10.86 -16.37
N ALA A 173 1.69 -10.27 -16.32
CA ALA A 173 2.36 -9.77 -17.51
C ALA A 173 2.80 -10.94 -18.42
N GLN A 174 3.03 -10.68 -19.70
CA GLN A 174 3.84 -11.57 -20.54
C GLN A 174 5.34 -11.26 -20.35
N PRO A 175 6.26 -12.24 -20.47
CA PRO A 175 7.70 -12.01 -20.32
C PRO A 175 8.24 -10.88 -21.21
N GLU A 176 7.73 -10.73 -22.44
CA GLU A 176 8.16 -9.72 -23.42
C GLU A 176 7.74 -8.30 -23.02
N GLU A 177 6.75 -8.18 -22.14
CA GLU A 177 6.26 -6.89 -21.64
C GLU A 177 7.10 -6.35 -20.48
N ALA A 178 7.98 -7.18 -19.88
CA ALA A 178 8.65 -6.87 -18.63
C ALA A 178 9.40 -5.53 -18.67
N ARG A 179 10.24 -5.30 -19.69
CA ARG A 179 10.99 -4.03 -19.84
C ARG A 179 10.03 -2.84 -19.95
N ARG A 180 9.00 -2.96 -20.79
CA ARG A 180 8.00 -1.90 -20.99
C ARG A 180 7.26 -1.57 -19.69
N TYR A 181 6.98 -2.57 -18.85
CA TYR A 181 6.33 -2.36 -17.56
C TYR A 181 7.27 -1.79 -16.51
N MET A 182 8.54 -2.17 -16.47
CA MET A 182 9.54 -1.55 -15.59
C MET A 182 9.67 -0.04 -15.87
N ASP A 183 9.71 0.33 -17.15
CA ASP A 183 9.83 1.73 -17.60
C ASP A 183 8.51 2.51 -17.54
N SER A 184 7.40 1.84 -17.26
CA SER A 184 6.08 2.47 -17.19
C SER A 184 5.94 3.33 -15.93
N ASN A 185 4.87 4.12 -15.85
CA ASN A 185 4.44 4.80 -14.63
C ASN A 185 3.01 4.34 -14.26
N ASP A 186 2.75 3.04 -14.39
CA ASP A 186 1.42 2.44 -14.28
C ASP A 186 1.41 1.31 -13.23
N TYR A 187 0.63 1.53 -12.17
CA TYR A 187 0.53 0.61 -11.05
C TYR A 187 -0.06 -0.76 -11.43
N GLU A 188 -0.95 -0.81 -12.43
CA GLU A 188 -1.50 -2.08 -12.92
C GLU A 188 -0.41 -2.92 -13.57
N SER A 189 0.41 -2.28 -14.41
CA SER A 189 1.58 -2.87 -15.05
C SER A 189 2.59 -3.41 -14.04
N TYR A 190 2.89 -2.64 -12.99
CA TYR A 190 3.77 -3.08 -11.90
C TYR A 190 3.22 -4.31 -11.16
N GLY A 191 1.92 -4.31 -10.83
CA GLY A 191 1.27 -5.46 -10.19
C GLY A 191 1.30 -6.71 -11.07
N LYS A 192 1.02 -6.57 -12.38
CA LYS A 192 1.10 -7.67 -13.35
C LYS A 192 2.52 -8.25 -13.47
N LEU A 193 3.52 -7.38 -13.54
CA LEU A 193 4.92 -7.78 -13.62
C LEU A 193 5.40 -8.48 -12.35
N LEU A 194 5.06 -7.97 -11.16
CA LEU A 194 5.45 -8.63 -9.92
C LEU A 194 4.78 -10.00 -9.79
N ARG A 195 3.49 -10.13 -10.11
CA ARG A 195 2.82 -11.45 -10.11
C ARG A 195 3.49 -12.43 -11.08
N LEU A 196 3.93 -11.98 -12.26
CA LEU A 196 4.72 -12.81 -13.18
C LEU A 196 6.03 -13.27 -12.51
N CYS A 197 6.79 -12.35 -11.89
CA CYS A 197 8.03 -12.70 -11.19
C CYS A 197 7.79 -13.75 -10.09
N LEU A 198 6.67 -13.66 -9.38
CA LEU A 198 6.26 -14.59 -8.32
C LEU A 198 5.93 -16.01 -8.83
N THR A 199 5.74 -16.20 -10.13
CA THR A 199 5.65 -17.56 -10.71
C THR A 199 6.98 -18.30 -10.76
N LYS A 200 8.09 -17.56 -10.64
CA LYS A 200 9.45 -18.07 -10.82
C LYS A 200 10.30 -17.97 -9.54
N TRP A 201 10.15 -16.90 -8.78
CA TRP A 201 10.91 -16.64 -7.57
C TRP A 201 9.97 -16.40 -6.40
N ASP A 202 10.38 -16.82 -5.20
CA ASP A 202 9.68 -16.38 -4.00
C ASP A 202 9.91 -14.88 -3.73
N LEU A 203 8.94 -14.25 -3.07
CA LEU A 203 9.01 -12.83 -2.78
C LEU A 203 10.20 -12.44 -1.88
N PRO A 204 10.56 -13.20 -0.83
CA PRO A 204 11.76 -12.91 -0.04
C PRO A 204 13.06 -12.86 -0.86
N THR A 205 13.19 -13.70 -1.89
CA THR A 205 14.32 -13.66 -2.81
C THR A 205 14.31 -12.40 -3.65
N LEU A 206 13.16 -12.02 -4.19
CA LEU A 206 13.03 -10.76 -4.95
C LEU A 206 13.39 -9.54 -4.09
N VAL A 207 12.86 -9.46 -2.86
CA VAL A 207 13.15 -8.36 -1.93
C VAL A 207 14.64 -8.26 -1.59
N ARG A 208 15.32 -9.39 -1.31
CA ARG A 208 16.77 -9.37 -1.03
C ARG A 208 17.60 -8.85 -2.21
N ARG A 209 17.17 -9.11 -3.45
CA ARG A 209 17.89 -8.70 -4.65
C ARG A 209 17.51 -7.33 -5.16
N ALA A 210 16.37 -6.79 -4.75
CA ALA A 210 15.80 -5.56 -5.31
C ALA A 210 16.76 -4.36 -5.21
N GLY A 211 17.55 -4.28 -4.13
CA GLY A 211 18.56 -3.24 -3.94
C GLY A 211 19.94 -3.54 -4.56
N GLU A 212 20.15 -4.70 -5.18
CA GLU A 212 21.43 -5.06 -5.80
C GLU A 212 21.59 -4.36 -7.18
N PRO A 213 22.81 -3.91 -7.54
CA PRO A 213 23.08 -3.47 -8.90
C PRO A 213 22.80 -4.57 -9.93
N GLY A 214 22.08 -4.24 -11.01
CA GLY A 214 21.72 -5.19 -12.05
C GLY A 214 20.48 -6.04 -11.74
N PHE A 215 19.70 -5.70 -10.71
CA PHE A 215 18.46 -6.40 -10.37
C PHE A 215 17.49 -6.51 -11.56
N GLU A 216 17.27 -5.42 -12.30
CA GLU A 216 16.35 -5.41 -13.44
C GLU A 216 16.83 -6.32 -14.58
N GLU A 217 18.13 -6.29 -14.90
CA GLU A 217 18.74 -7.21 -15.87
C GLU A 217 18.59 -8.67 -15.42
N TRP A 218 18.82 -8.96 -14.14
CA TRP A 218 18.65 -10.30 -13.58
C TRP A 218 17.20 -10.80 -13.71
N VAL A 219 16.21 -9.94 -13.47
CA VAL A 219 14.80 -10.26 -13.69
C VAL A 219 14.55 -10.54 -15.18
N LEU A 220 15.00 -9.66 -16.08
CA LEU A 220 14.77 -9.81 -17.51
C LEU A 220 15.38 -11.11 -18.07
N GLU A 221 16.63 -11.41 -17.73
CA GLU A 221 17.28 -12.67 -18.16
C GLU A 221 16.57 -13.89 -17.57
N GLY A 222 16.11 -13.80 -16.32
CA GLY A 222 15.37 -14.88 -15.68
C GLY A 222 14.01 -15.17 -16.33
N LEU A 223 13.30 -14.13 -16.76
CA LEU A 223 11.97 -14.26 -17.39
C LEU A 223 12.05 -14.85 -18.80
N LYS A 224 13.13 -14.62 -19.56
CA LYS A 224 13.35 -15.23 -20.89
C LYS A 224 13.37 -16.77 -20.87
N SER A 225 13.61 -17.36 -19.70
CA SER A 225 13.63 -18.82 -19.56
C SER A 225 12.26 -19.43 -19.25
N LEU A 226 11.19 -18.62 -19.17
CA LEU A 226 9.83 -19.12 -19.01
C LEU A 226 9.31 -19.58 -20.39
N PRO A 227 8.63 -20.74 -20.47
CA PRO A 227 7.96 -21.13 -21.70
C PRO A 227 6.83 -20.14 -22.04
N GLU A 228 6.64 -19.88 -23.34
CA GLU A 228 5.52 -19.10 -23.90
C GLU A 228 4.15 -19.71 -23.55
#